data_AF-A0A397LI76-F1
#
_entry.id   AF-A0A397LI76-F1
#
_cell.length_a   1.000
_cell.length_b   1.000
_cell.length_c   1.000
_cell.angle_alpha   90.00
_cell.angle_beta   90.00
_cell.angle_gamma   90.00
#
_symmetry.space_group_name_H-M   'P 1'
#
loop_
_entity.id
_entity.type
_entity.pdbx_description
1 polymer ?
#
loop_
_entity_poly.entity_id
_entity_poly.type
_entity_poly.pdbx_seq_one_letter_code
_entity_poly.pdbx_strand_id
1 'polypeptide(L)'
;MNDYKIIFKKLSAFVFLAFISLSCANQVDYSPEHIAQTSGRYLYSLDEVMDVYYDNNTLFLKWRGADRMEPVVLDENTFFVPDMYKKLRFVQHPETKKRYIGVVSEADETVVTYDYLKVADSFKTPSMYLMEKAFDKALKGFLEIRKQDSTTALFDEREFNRLGYNYLRTQEYDHAIAVFKMNVALYPESDNVYDSLADAYLRSGDSLQAYTNYAKAYELNTGNERAKRYIEVYRKVQE
;
A
#
# COMPACT_ATOMS: atom_id res chain seq x y z
N MET A 1 7.08 53.98 73.35
CA MET A 1 5.92 54.89 73.33
C MET A 1 5.50 55.05 71.88
N ASN A 2 4.30 54.57 71.57
CA ASN A 2 3.47 54.71 70.36
C ASN A 2 3.91 54.10 69.01
N ASP A 3 3.28 52.94 68.76
CA ASP A 3 2.60 52.47 67.54
C ASP A 3 2.36 53.49 66.42
N TYR A 4 2.44 53.02 65.16
CA TYR A 4 1.30 53.01 64.23
C TYR A 4 1.57 52.03 63.06
N LYS A 5 0.72 51.00 62.97
CA LYS A 5 0.52 50.12 61.82
C LYS A 5 0.00 50.92 60.62
N ILE A 6 0.59 50.77 59.43
CA ILE A 6 -0.17 50.85 58.17
C ILE A 6 0.31 49.74 57.22
N ILE A 7 -0.65 48.89 56.89
CA ILE A 7 -0.61 47.76 55.96
C ILE A 7 -0.72 48.31 54.53
N PHE A 8 0.18 47.93 53.63
CA PHE A 8 -0.11 47.97 52.19
C PHE A 8 0.55 46.77 51.49
N LYS A 9 -0.28 45.74 51.25
CA LYS A 9 0.00 44.65 50.32
C LYS A 9 0.21 45.26 48.92
N LYS A 10 1.39 45.09 48.32
CA LYS A 10 1.54 45.18 46.86
C LYS A 10 1.48 43.78 46.29
N LEU A 11 0.27 43.41 45.87
CA LEU A 11 -0.05 42.28 45.03
C LEU A 11 0.59 42.52 43.66
N SER A 12 1.70 41.85 43.33
CA SER A 12 2.22 41.87 41.97
C SER A 12 1.32 40.98 41.11
N ALA A 13 0.47 41.61 40.30
CA ALA A 13 -0.40 40.93 39.36
C ALA A 13 0.47 40.31 38.26
N PHE A 14 0.61 38.98 38.29
CA PHE A 14 1.12 38.19 37.18
C PHE A 14 0.04 38.22 36.08
N VAL A 15 0.22 39.07 35.08
CA VAL A 15 -0.61 39.05 33.87
C VAL A 15 -0.18 37.83 33.08
N PHE A 16 -0.88 36.71 33.30
CA PHE A 16 -0.83 35.56 32.40
C PHE A 16 -1.46 36.02 31.08
N LEU A 17 -0.63 36.42 30.12
CA LEU A 17 -1.06 36.62 28.75
C LEU A 17 -1.42 35.23 28.21
N ALA A 18 -2.68 34.84 28.36
CA ALA A 18 -3.21 33.67 27.69
C ALA A 18 -3.16 33.97 26.19
N PHE A 19 -2.11 33.49 25.52
CA PHE A 19 -2.13 33.31 24.08
C PHE A 19 -3.21 32.28 23.77
N ILE A 20 -4.44 32.75 23.62
CA ILE A 20 -5.50 32.00 22.98
C ILE A 20 -5.06 31.95 21.52
N SER A 21 -4.31 30.93 21.14
CA SER A 21 -4.22 30.54 19.75
C SER A 21 -5.63 30.12 19.34
N LEU A 22 -6.41 31.07 18.82
CA LEU A 22 -7.54 30.73 17.95
C LEU A 22 -6.92 29.99 16.77
N SER A 23 -6.82 28.66 16.91
CA SER A 23 -6.71 27.76 15.77
C SER A 23 -8.01 27.93 15.01
N CYS A 24 -8.05 28.91 14.10
CA CYS A 24 -9.06 28.99 13.05
C CYS A 24 -8.79 27.85 12.05
N ALA A 25 -8.86 26.60 12.51
CA ALA A 25 -9.18 25.52 11.62
C ALA A 25 -10.62 25.81 11.19
N ASN A 26 -10.86 26.01 9.90
CA ASN A 26 -12.22 26.11 9.38
C ASN A 26 -12.95 24.83 9.81
N GLN A 27 -13.83 24.95 10.81
CA GLN A 27 -14.62 23.81 11.26
C GLN A 27 -15.75 23.64 10.26
N VAL A 28 -15.51 22.81 9.24
CA VAL A 28 -16.52 22.45 8.26
C VAL A 28 -17.50 21.51 8.92
N ASP A 29 -18.79 21.83 8.79
CA ASP A 29 -19.88 20.95 9.17
C ASP A 29 -20.35 20.17 7.93
N TYR A 30 -19.93 18.91 7.78
CA TYR A 30 -20.24 18.13 6.58
C TYR A 30 -21.67 17.61 6.61
N SER A 31 -22.39 17.81 5.51
CA SER A 31 -23.73 17.24 5.37
C SER A 31 -23.68 15.69 5.29
N PRO A 32 -24.73 14.98 5.71
CA PRO A 32 -24.82 13.54 5.54
C PRO A 32 -24.68 13.09 4.08
N GLU A 33 -25.17 13.90 3.13
CA GLU A 33 -25.03 13.65 1.70
C GLU A 33 -23.55 13.74 1.28
N HIS A 34 -22.84 14.78 1.71
CA HIS A 34 -21.41 14.92 1.45
C HIS A 34 -20.64 13.71 1.97
N ILE A 35 -20.84 13.37 3.25
CA ILE A 35 -20.18 12.23 3.89
C ILE A 35 -20.43 10.94 3.10
N ALA A 36 -21.68 10.66 2.71
CA ALA A 36 -22.01 9.47 1.93
C ALA A 36 -21.34 9.47 0.54
N GLN A 37 -21.22 10.64 -0.07
CA GLN A 37 -20.64 10.80 -1.40
C GLN A 37 -19.11 10.64 -1.41
N THR A 38 -18.42 11.15 -0.40
CA THR A 38 -16.96 11.24 -0.35
C THR A 38 -16.31 10.16 0.52
N SER A 39 -17.01 9.56 1.48
CA SER A 39 -16.50 8.40 2.23
C SER A 39 -16.30 7.19 1.33
N GLY A 40 -15.32 6.36 1.64
CA GLY A 40 -15.04 5.10 0.96
C GLY A 40 -13.62 5.03 0.42
N ARG A 41 -13.41 4.06 -0.46
CA ARG A 41 -12.07 3.72 -0.97
C ARG A 41 -11.70 4.46 -2.23
N TYR A 42 -10.46 4.95 -2.30
CA TYR A 42 -9.88 5.63 -3.45
C TYR A 42 -8.60 4.92 -3.89
N LEU A 43 -8.44 4.74 -5.21
CA LEU A 43 -7.27 4.12 -5.81
C LEU A 43 -6.13 5.15 -5.90
N TYR A 44 -5.19 5.10 -4.97
CA TYR A 44 -4.04 6.01 -4.93
C TYR A 44 -3.01 5.67 -6.02
N SER A 45 -2.82 4.37 -6.26
CA SER A 45 -2.07 3.83 -7.38
C SER A 45 -2.68 2.49 -7.80
N LEU A 46 -2.17 1.85 -8.86
CA LEU A 46 -2.72 0.58 -9.35
C LEU A 46 -2.70 -0.56 -8.31
N ASP A 47 -1.87 -0.48 -7.27
CA ASP A 47 -1.79 -1.46 -6.19
C ASP A 47 -1.87 -0.84 -4.78
N GLU A 48 -2.35 0.39 -4.67
CA GLU A 48 -2.44 1.12 -3.41
C GLU A 48 -3.77 1.85 -3.27
N VAL A 49 -4.36 1.78 -2.09
CA VAL A 49 -5.64 2.41 -1.77
C VAL A 49 -5.51 3.36 -0.59
N MET A 50 -6.38 4.37 -0.59
CA MET A 50 -6.60 5.29 0.52
C MET A 50 -8.08 5.26 0.87
N ASP A 51 -8.41 5.03 2.14
CA ASP A 51 -9.80 5.02 2.60
C ASP A 51 -10.12 6.37 3.26
N VAL A 52 -11.20 7.01 2.82
CA VAL A 52 -11.75 8.25 3.38
C VAL A 52 -12.91 7.90 4.30
N TYR A 53 -12.91 8.46 5.50
CA TYR A 53 -14.02 8.29 6.43
C TYR A 53 -14.18 9.51 7.33
N TYR A 54 -15.29 9.57 8.05
CA TYR A 54 -15.59 10.64 8.99
C TYR A 54 -15.89 10.05 10.37
N ASP A 55 -15.39 10.69 11.43
CA ASP A 55 -15.68 10.36 12.82
C ASP A 55 -16.05 11.65 13.55
N ASN A 56 -17.25 11.70 14.13
CA ASN A 56 -17.83 12.92 14.72
C ASN A 56 -17.73 14.16 13.81
N ASN A 57 -18.02 13.98 12.52
CA ASN A 57 -17.96 15.02 11.49
C ASN A 57 -16.55 15.54 11.16
N THR A 58 -15.50 14.90 11.67
CA THR A 58 -14.11 15.19 11.29
C THR A 58 -13.68 14.22 10.19
N LEU A 59 -13.08 14.76 9.12
CA LEU A 59 -12.52 14.01 8.01
C LEU A 59 -11.24 13.29 8.43
N PHE A 60 -11.13 12.01 8.08
CA PHE A 60 -9.93 11.20 8.27
C PHE A 60 -9.60 10.37 7.04
N LEU A 61 -8.32 10.04 6.91
CA LEU A 61 -7.78 9.18 5.87
C LEU A 61 -7.09 7.96 6.50
N LYS A 62 -7.23 6.80 5.86
CA LYS A 62 -6.37 5.63 6.08
C LYS A 62 -5.47 5.41 4.88
N TRP A 63 -4.17 5.32 5.12
CA TRP A 63 -3.19 5.13 4.06
C TRP A 63 -1.88 4.58 4.63
N ARG A 64 -1.23 3.65 3.93
CA ARG A 64 0.08 3.07 4.32
C ARG A 64 0.20 2.63 5.79
N GLY A 65 -0.86 2.02 6.32
CA GLY A 65 -0.90 1.53 7.70
C GLY A 65 -1.19 2.60 8.76
N ALA A 66 -1.28 3.88 8.40
CA ALA A 66 -1.84 4.89 9.26
C ALA A 66 -3.37 4.81 9.19
N ASP A 67 -3.99 4.39 10.30
CA ASP A 67 -5.45 4.20 10.38
C ASP A 67 -6.23 5.49 10.64
N ARG A 68 -5.55 6.58 10.99
CA ARG A 68 -6.16 7.85 11.36
C ARG A 68 -5.23 9.02 11.04
N MET A 69 -5.28 9.50 9.80
CA MET A 69 -4.63 10.74 9.39
C MET A 69 -5.67 11.85 9.30
N GLU A 70 -5.45 12.93 10.05
CA GLU A 70 -6.33 14.11 10.02
C GLU A 70 -5.73 15.16 9.08
N PRO A 71 -6.36 15.44 7.92
CA PRO A 71 -5.88 16.47 7.02
C PRO A 71 -6.24 17.87 7.52
N VAL A 72 -5.52 18.88 7.03
CA VAL A 72 -5.87 20.28 7.24
C VAL A 72 -6.98 20.66 6.27
N VAL A 73 -8.22 20.75 6.78
CA VAL A 73 -9.40 21.12 5.99
C VAL A 73 -9.37 22.60 5.63
N LEU A 74 -9.56 22.92 4.35
CA LEU A 74 -9.56 24.29 3.83
C LEU A 74 -10.99 24.75 3.54
N ASP A 75 -11.79 23.87 2.92
CA ASP A 75 -13.21 24.04 2.65
C ASP A 75 -13.90 22.66 2.59
N GLU A 76 -15.19 22.62 2.24
CA GLU A 76 -15.99 21.39 2.17
C GLU A 76 -15.38 20.31 1.26
N ASN A 77 -14.69 20.68 0.18
CA ASN A 77 -14.15 19.71 -0.77
C ASN A 77 -12.62 19.66 -0.78
N THR A 78 -11.94 20.69 -0.27
CA THR A 78 -10.49 20.85 -0.38
C THR A 78 -9.80 20.71 0.97
N PHE A 79 -8.74 19.93 1.02
CA PHE A 79 -7.95 19.68 2.21
C PHE A 79 -6.48 19.41 1.86
N PHE A 80 -5.58 19.69 2.79
CA PHE A 80 -4.15 19.41 2.66
C PHE A 80 -3.76 18.22 3.52
N VAL A 81 -3.01 17.27 2.97
CA VAL A 81 -2.51 16.10 3.69
C VAL A 81 -1.01 16.26 3.94
N PRO A 82 -0.58 16.58 5.17
CA PRO A 82 0.83 16.84 5.49
C PRO A 82 1.75 15.67 5.14
N ASP A 83 1.36 14.44 5.46
CA ASP A 83 2.14 13.22 5.21
C ASP A 83 2.36 12.94 3.71
N MET A 84 1.48 13.46 2.86
CA MET A 84 1.60 13.34 1.40
C MET A 84 2.23 14.59 0.76
N TYR A 85 2.32 15.68 1.51
CA TYR A 85 2.64 17.02 1.01
C TYR A 85 1.79 17.39 -0.22
N LYS A 86 0.48 17.15 -0.14
CA LYS A 86 -0.46 17.38 -1.26
C LYS A 86 -1.71 18.10 -0.81
N LYS A 87 -2.11 19.11 -1.58
CA LYS A 87 -3.46 19.68 -1.54
C LYS A 87 -4.37 18.81 -2.43
N LEU A 88 -5.45 18.31 -1.86
CA LEU A 88 -6.37 17.37 -2.48
C LEU A 88 -7.79 17.96 -2.48
N ARG A 89 -8.59 17.55 -3.46
CA ARG A 89 -9.98 17.99 -3.60
C ARG A 89 -10.91 16.86 -4.01
N PHE A 90 -12.06 16.71 -3.36
CA PHE A 90 -13.13 15.84 -3.83
C PHE A 90 -13.76 16.41 -5.11
N VAL A 91 -13.85 15.60 -6.15
CA VAL A 91 -14.39 16.01 -7.44
C VAL A 91 -15.25 14.91 -8.07
N GLN A 92 -16.19 15.31 -8.92
CA GLN A 92 -16.97 14.40 -9.76
C GLN A 92 -16.70 14.70 -11.22
N HIS A 93 -16.40 13.67 -12.00
CA HIS A 93 -16.19 13.81 -13.43
C HIS A 93 -17.53 14.19 -14.11
N PRO A 94 -17.57 15.25 -14.94
CA PRO A 94 -18.83 15.82 -15.45
C PRO A 94 -19.60 14.84 -16.34
N GLU A 95 -18.89 14.04 -17.13
CA GLU A 95 -19.51 13.06 -18.05
C GLU A 95 -19.81 11.73 -17.36
N THR A 96 -18.78 11.04 -16.86
CA THR A 96 -18.92 9.68 -16.31
C THR A 96 -19.61 9.63 -14.94
N LYS A 97 -19.74 10.78 -14.26
CA LYS A 97 -20.26 10.91 -12.88
C LYS A 97 -19.46 10.13 -11.84
N LYS A 98 -18.30 9.55 -12.21
CA LYS A 98 -17.38 8.91 -11.28
C LYS A 98 -16.77 9.96 -10.35
N ARG A 99 -16.52 9.57 -9.10
CA ARG A 99 -15.93 10.43 -8.08
C ARG A 99 -14.45 10.16 -7.97
N TYR A 100 -13.70 11.22 -7.71
CA TYR A 100 -12.26 11.17 -7.56
C TYR A 100 -11.82 12.06 -6.41
N ILE A 101 -10.59 11.85 -5.97
CA ILE A 101 -9.80 12.90 -5.36
C ILE A 101 -8.84 13.40 -6.43
N GLY A 102 -8.90 14.71 -6.72
CA GLY A 102 -7.96 15.40 -7.58
C GLY A 102 -6.84 16.06 -6.76
N VAL A 103 -5.63 16.06 -7.31
CA VAL A 103 -4.50 16.84 -6.79
C VAL A 103 -4.64 18.28 -7.27
N VAL A 104 -4.70 19.23 -6.33
CA VAL A 104 -4.75 20.65 -6.65
C VAL A 104 -3.34 21.12 -6.98
N SER A 105 -3.16 21.66 -8.19
CA SER A 105 -1.88 22.20 -8.66
C SER A 105 -1.53 23.49 -7.92
N GLU A 106 -0.28 23.61 -7.46
CA GLU A 106 0.24 24.86 -6.87
C GLU A 106 0.39 25.97 -7.91
N ALA A 107 0.58 25.62 -9.18
CA ALA A 107 0.73 26.59 -10.26
C ALA A 107 -0.61 27.18 -10.72
N ASP A 108 -1.69 26.40 -10.62
CA ASP A 108 -3.04 26.80 -11.02
C ASP A 108 -4.11 25.97 -10.31
N GLU A 109 -4.71 26.52 -9.26
CA GLU A 109 -5.74 25.84 -8.47
C GLU A 109 -7.10 25.69 -9.18
N THR A 110 -7.26 26.32 -10.36
CA THR A 110 -8.49 26.25 -11.16
C THR A 110 -8.58 24.98 -12.01
N VAL A 111 -7.43 24.34 -12.27
CA VAL A 111 -7.37 23.07 -13.01
C VAL A 111 -7.94 21.94 -12.16
N VAL A 112 -8.98 21.29 -12.67
CA VAL A 112 -9.58 20.11 -12.05
C VAL A 112 -8.93 18.86 -12.62
N THR A 113 -8.38 18.04 -11.73
CA THR A 113 -7.72 16.76 -12.02
C THR A 113 -8.56 15.60 -11.46
N TYR A 114 -8.35 14.39 -12.00
CA TYR A 114 -9.10 13.19 -11.65
C TYR A 114 -8.14 12.05 -11.29
N ASP A 115 -7.29 12.27 -10.29
CA ASP A 115 -6.14 11.40 -10.01
C ASP A 115 -6.54 10.07 -9.35
N TYR A 116 -7.31 10.12 -8.26
CA TYR A 116 -7.60 8.95 -7.44
C TYR A 116 -9.06 8.57 -7.56
N LEU A 117 -9.35 7.52 -8.32
CA LEU A 117 -10.72 7.06 -8.56
C LEU A 117 -11.33 6.46 -7.28
N LYS A 118 -12.55 6.89 -6.93
CA LYS A 118 -13.36 6.20 -5.93
C LYS A 118 -13.80 4.84 -6.47
N VAL A 119 -13.46 3.77 -5.75
CA VAL A 119 -13.81 2.39 -6.08
C VAL A 119 -14.80 1.83 -5.05
N ALA A 120 -15.36 0.65 -5.33
CA ALA A 120 -16.22 -0.02 -4.36
C ALA A 120 -15.42 -0.39 -3.10
N ASP A 121 -16.06 -0.38 -1.93
CA ASP A 121 -15.41 -0.77 -0.67
C ASP A 121 -14.89 -2.22 -0.68
N SER A 122 -15.51 -3.06 -1.52
CA SER A 122 -15.09 -4.45 -1.76
C SER A 122 -13.92 -4.59 -2.73
N PHE A 123 -13.47 -3.50 -3.36
CA PHE A 123 -12.32 -3.51 -4.27
C PHE A 123 -11.06 -3.92 -3.51
N LYS A 124 -10.27 -4.81 -4.12
CA LYS A 124 -9.00 -5.28 -3.57
C LYS A 124 -7.92 -5.14 -4.63
N THR A 125 -6.77 -4.66 -4.20
CA THR A 125 -5.59 -4.59 -5.04
C THR A 125 -4.93 -5.96 -5.16
N PRO A 126 -4.03 -6.16 -6.13
CA PRO A 126 -3.20 -7.37 -6.22
C PRO A 126 -2.49 -7.74 -4.90
N SER A 127 -1.89 -6.76 -4.22
CA SER A 127 -1.23 -6.95 -2.92
C SER A 127 -2.21 -7.36 -1.82
N MET A 128 -3.43 -6.82 -1.80
CA MET A 128 -4.46 -7.28 -0.86
C MET A 128 -4.86 -8.73 -1.11
N TYR A 129 -5.02 -9.14 -2.37
CA TYR A 129 -5.27 -10.55 -2.70
C TYR A 129 -4.11 -11.45 -2.29
N LEU A 130 -2.86 -10.98 -2.44
CA LEU A 130 -1.68 -11.73 -2.02
C LEU A 130 -1.66 -11.94 -0.50
N MET A 131 -1.94 -10.90 0.28
CA MET A 131 -2.04 -10.98 1.75
C MET A 131 -3.14 -11.95 2.21
N GLU A 132 -4.24 -12.03 1.46
CA GLU A 132 -5.33 -12.98 1.69
C GLU A 132 -5.07 -14.37 1.11
N LYS A 133 -3.86 -14.62 0.59
CA LYS A 133 -3.46 -15.90 -0.05
C LYS A 133 -4.32 -16.26 -1.27
N ALA A 134 -5.01 -15.30 -1.87
CA ALA A 134 -5.75 -15.45 -3.12
C ALA A 134 -4.80 -15.30 -4.33
N PHE A 135 -3.82 -16.20 -4.44
CA PHE A 135 -2.68 -16.08 -5.35
C PHE A 135 -3.06 -15.92 -6.82
N ASP A 136 -4.08 -16.63 -7.32
CA ASP A 136 -4.52 -16.50 -8.72
C ASP A 136 -5.03 -15.10 -9.05
N LYS A 137 -5.78 -14.48 -8.11
CA LYS A 137 -6.29 -13.11 -8.26
C LYS A 137 -5.16 -12.10 -8.16
N ALA A 138 -4.24 -12.30 -7.22
CA ALA A 138 -3.05 -11.48 -7.07
C ALA A 138 -2.20 -11.50 -8.35
N LEU A 139 -1.90 -12.69 -8.89
CA LEU A 139 -1.11 -12.84 -10.11
C LEU A 139 -1.76 -12.15 -11.30
N LYS A 140 -3.06 -12.41 -11.52
CA LYS A 140 -3.81 -11.77 -12.60
C LYS A 140 -3.72 -10.24 -12.50
N GLY A 141 -3.85 -9.72 -11.29
CA GLY A 141 -3.74 -8.30 -11.00
C GLY A 141 -2.36 -7.72 -11.30
N PHE A 142 -1.28 -8.34 -10.78
CA PHE A 142 0.09 -7.89 -11.05
C PHE A 142 0.45 -7.93 -12.54
N LEU A 143 0.02 -8.98 -13.26
CA LEU A 143 0.22 -9.08 -14.71
C LEU A 143 -0.51 -7.97 -15.47
N GLU A 144 -1.70 -7.57 -15.03
CA GLU A 144 -2.45 -6.48 -15.65
C GLU A 144 -1.76 -5.13 -15.41
N ILE A 145 -1.26 -4.89 -14.19
CA ILE A 145 -0.48 -3.67 -13.92
C ILE A 145 0.75 -3.61 -14.82
N ARG A 146 1.51 -4.69 -14.93
CA ARG A 146 2.73 -4.72 -15.76
C ARG A 146 2.46 -4.45 -17.25
N LYS A 147 1.27 -4.83 -17.76
CA LYS A 147 0.85 -4.51 -19.13
C LYS A 147 0.56 -3.03 -19.33
N GLN A 148 -0.03 -2.39 -18.32
CA GLN A 148 -0.38 -0.97 -18.37
C GLN A 148 0.85 -0.09 -18.16
N ASP A 149 1.70 -0.46 -17.22
CA ASP A 149 2.96 0.21 -16.93
C ASP A 149 4.03 -0.82 -16.56
N SER A 150 4.92 -1.09 -17.51
CA SER A 150 6.05 -2.02 -17.30
C SER A 150 7.17 -1.43 -16.45
N THR A 151 7.12 -0.13 -16.12
CA THR A 151 8.12 0.57 -15.30
C THR A 151 7.69 0.74 -13.85
N THR A 152 6.42 0.49 -13.52
CA THR A 152 5.95 0.49 -12.12
C THR A 152 6.74 -0.55 -11.32
N ALA A 153 7.45 -0.08 -10.30
CA ALA A 153 8.09 -0.92 -9.31
C ALA A 153 7.01 -1.58 -8.44
N LEU A 154 6.56 -2.76 -8.87
CA LEU A 154 5.72 -3.67 -8.10
C LEU A 154 6.57 -4.47 -7.13
N PHE A 155 5.92 -5.41 -6.43
CA PHE A 155 6.58 -6.45 -5.64
C PHE A 155 7.72 -7.08 -6.46
N ASP A 156 8.97 -6.83 -6.06
CA ASP A 156 10.13 -7.19 -6.87
C ASP A 156 10.41 -8.71 -6.81
N GLU A 157 11.24 -9.22 -7.73
CA GLU A 157 11.57 -10.66 -7.77
C GLU A 157 12.06 -11.18 -6.40
N ARG A 158 12.85 -10.37 -5.68
CA ARG A 158 13.45 -10.73 -4.39
C ARG A 158 12.43 -10.71 -3.27
N GLU A 159 11.44 -9.82 -3.33
CA GLU A 159 10.34 -9.76 -2.36
C GLU A 159 9.44 -10.99 -2.48
N PHE A 160 9.07 -11.40 -3.69
CA PHE A 160 8.38 -12.67 -3.91
C PHE A 160 9.24 -13.85 -3.45
N ASN A 161 10.54 -13.82 -3.76
CA ASN A 161 11.45 -14.87 -3.34
C ASN A 161 11.47 -15.02 -1.81
N ARG A 162 11.65 -13.90 -1.11
CA ARG A 162 11.64 -13.85 0.36
C ARG A 162 10.32 -14.35 0.94
N LEU A 163 9.19 -13.97 0.34
CA LEU A 163 7.86 -14.44 0.77
C LEU A 163 7.73 -15.96 0.59
N GLY A 164 8.12 -16.51 -0.55
CA GLY A 164 8.11 -17.95 -0.80
C GLY A 164 8.99 -18.72 0.20
N TYR A 165 10.20 -18.22 0.47
CA TYR A 165 11.10 -18.83 1.46
C TYR A 165 10.58 -18.72 2.90
N ASN A 166 9.84 -17.66 3.24
CA ASN A 166 9.16 -17.57 4.54
C ASN A 166 8.14 -18.72 4.69
N TYR A 167 7.36 -19.01 3.65
CA TYR A 167 6.43 -20.16 3.64
C TYR A 167 7.16 -21.51 3.69
N LEU A 168 8.31 -21.66 3.01
CA LEU A 168 9.12 -22.88 3.11
C LEU A 168 9.63 -23.13 4.54
N ARG A 169 10.02 -22.06 5.26
CA ARG A 169 10.48 -22.16 6.65
C ARG A 169 9.36 -22.62 7.59
N THR A 170 8.11 -22.26 7.31
CA THR A 170 6.93 -22.70 8.06
C THR A 170 6.32 -23.99 7.50
N GLN A 171 6.97 -24.65 6.54
CA GLN A 171 6.49 -25.86 5.86
C GLN A 171 5.14 -25.70 5.14
N GLU A 172 4.74 -24.46 4.84
CA GLU A 172 3.55 -24.14 4.05
C GLU A 172 3.85 -24.29 2.54
N TYR A 173 4.15 -25.51 2.11
CA TYR A 173 4.67 -25.78 0.77
C TYR A 173 3.75 -25.32 -0.36
N ASP A 174 2.44 -25.51 -0.23
CA ASP A 174 1.47 -25.07 -1.26
C ASP A 174 1.50 -23.55 -1.47
N HIS A 175 1.59 -22.78 -0.38
CA HIS A 175 1.69 -21.32 -0.44
C HIS A 175 3.04 -20.89 -1.03
N ALA A 176 4.13 -21.56 -0.67
CA ALA A 176 5.45 -21.30 -1.25
C ALA A 176 5.46 -21.55 -2.76
N ILE A 177 4.93 -22.69 -3.22
CA ILE A 177 4.83 -23.04 -4.64
C ILE A 177 3.98 -22.01 -5.38
N ALA A 178 2.84 -21.59 -4.82
CA ALA A 178 1.99 -20.58 -5.45
C ALA A 178 2.75 -19.25 -5.62
N VAL A 179 3.43 -18.76 -4.57
CA VAL A 179 4.23 -17.54 -4.63
C VAL A 179 5.38 -17.65 -5.63
N PHE A 180 6.12 -18.75 -5.65
CA PHE A 180 7.21 -18.94 -6.61
C PHE A 180 6.71 -19.06 -8.06
N LYS A 181 5.53 -19.65 -8.30
CA LYS A 181 4.89 -19.63 -9.62
C LYS A 181 4.53 -18.21 -10.07
N MET A 182 4.05 -17.36 -9.14
CA MET A 182 3.83 -15.95 -9.43
C MET A 182 5.15 -15.26 -9.83
N ASN A 183 6.24 -15.56 -9.09
CA ASN A 183 7.56 -15.02 -9.38
C ASN A 183 8.04 -15.42 -10.78
N VAL A 184 7.88 -16.70 -11.16
CA VAL A 184 8.18 -17.19 -12.52
C VAL A 184 7.38 -16.45 -13.59
N ALA A 185 6.07 -16.25 -13.38
CA ALA A 185 5.24 -15.54 -14.35
C ALA A 185 5.61 -14.05 -14.50
N LEU A 186 6.10 -13.43 -13.42
CA LEU A 186 6.51 -12.04 -13.39
C LEU A 186 7.98 -11.82 -13.81
N TYR A 187 8.86 -12.82 -13.68
CA TYR A 187 10.28 -12.69 -14.02
C TYR A 187 10.79 -13.94 -14.77
N PRO A 188 10.21 -14.28 -15.93
CA PRO A 188 10.43 -15.58 -16.58
C PRO A 188 11.84 -15.81 -17.13
N GLU A 189 12.70 -14.78 -17.17
CA GLU A 189 14.07 -14.84 -17.68
C GLU A 189 15.11 -14.96 -16.55
N SER A 190 14.69 -14.98 -15.28
CA SER A 190 15.58 -15.13 -14.12
C SER A 190 15.78 -16.61 -13.80
N ASP A 191 17.01 -17.10 -13.69
CA ASP A 191 17.25 -18.48 -13.26
C ASP A 191 16.84 -18.71 -11.80
N ASN A 192 16.99 -17.67 -10.97
CA ASN A 192 16.68 -17.70 -9.55
C ASN A 192 15.20 -18.02 -9.26
N VAL A 193 14.26 -17.58 -10.10
CA VAL A 193 12.83 -17.88 -9.90
C VAL A 193 12.50 -19.35 -10.14
N TYR A 194 13.14 -19.99 -11.11
CA TYR A 194 12.95 -21.43 -11.35
C TYR A 194 13.70 -22.27 -10.31
N ASP A 195 14.90 -21.85 -9.91
CA ASP A 195 15.67 -22.49 -8.84
C ASP A 195 14.88 -22.50 -7.52
N SER A 196 14.23 -21.38 -7.17
CA SER A 196 13.41 -21.27 -5.97
C SER A 196 12.12 -22.10 -6.05
N LEU A 197 11.45 -22.10 -7.21
CA LEU A 197 10.29 -22.96 -7.45
C LEU A 197 10.67 -24.45 -7.37
N ALA A 198 11.83 -24.83 -7.89
CA ALA A 198 12.34 -26.20 -7.82
C ALA A 198 12.63 -26.64 -6.37
N ASP A 199 13.17 -25.74 -5.53
CA ASP A 199 13.37 -26.02 -4.10
C ASP A 199 12.06 -26.31 -3.39
N ALA A 200 11.03 -25.53 -3.69
CA ALA A 200 9.71 -25.69 -3.09
C ALA A 200 9.09 -27.05 -3.45
N TYR A 201 9.15 -27.43 -4.74
CA TYR A 201 8.71 -28.74 -5.20
C TYR A 201 9.51 -29.88 -4.59
N LEU A 202 10.84 -29.73 -4.48
CA LEU A 202 11.68 -30.74 -3.86
C LEU A 202 11.29 -30.96 -2.39
N ARG A 203 11.11 -29.88 -1.64
CA ARG A 203 10.70 -29.92 -0.22
C ARG A 203 9.27 -30.45 -0.03
N SER A 204 8.38 -30.23 -1.00
CA SER A 204 7.04 -30.80 -0.99
C SER A 204 7.00 -32.27 -1.46
N GLY A 205 8.12 -32.82 -1.92
CA GLY A 205 8.24 -34.22 -2.38
C GLY A 205 8.00 -34.44 -3.87
N ASP A 206 7.71 -33.39 -4.65
CA ASP A 206 7.51 -33.50 -6.11
C ASP A 206 8.83 -33.39 -6.86
N SER A 207 9.56 -34.51 -6.90
CA SER A 207 10.88 -34.58 -7.53
C SER A 207 10.84 -34.35 -9.05
N LEU A 208 9.72 -34.66 -9.72
CA LEU A 208 9.58 -34.45 -11.16
C LEU A 208 9.44 -32.96 -11.49
N GLN A 209 8.62 -32.23 -10.74
CA GLN A 209 8.51 -30.78 -10.92
C GLN A 209 9.79 -30.06 -10.47
N ALA A 210 10.46 -30.55 -9.42
CA ALA A 210 11.77 -30.05 -9.03
C ALA A 210 12.79 -30.19 -10.18
N TYR A 211 12.88 -31.38 -10.79
CA TYR A 211 13.75 -31.62 -11.94
C TYR A 211 13.46 -30.67 -13.10
N THR A 212 12.19 -30.52 -13.45
CA THR A 212 11.75 -29.67 -14.57
C THR A 212 12.18 -28.21 -14.35
N ASN A 213 11.99 -27.68 -13.15
CA ASN A 213 12.33 -26.30 -12.84
C ASN A 213 13.85 -26.09 -12.67
N TYR A 214 14.58 -27.03 -12.06
CA TYR A 214 16.05 -26.96 -12.03
C TYR A 214 16.64 -27.04 -13.44
N ALA A 215 16.09 -27.88 -14.33
CA ALA A 215 16.54 -27.92 -15.72
C ALA A 215 16.38 -26.56 -16.40
N LYS A 216 15.26 -25.87 -16.18
CA LYS A 216 15.05 -24.51 -16.71
C LYS A 216 15.99 -23.48 -16.09
N ALA A 217 16.21 -23.53 -14.78
CA ALA A 217 17.18 -22.65 -14.10
C ALA A 217 18.59 -22.83 -14.69
N TYR A 218 19.01 -24.08 -14.90
CA TYR A 218 20.33 -24.40 -15.47
C TYR A 218 20.45 -24.01 -16.96
N GLU A 219 19.37 -24.10 -17.73
CA GLU A 219 19.30 -23.61 -19.11
C GLU A 219 19.55 -22.09 -19.19
N LEU A 220 18.93 -21.33 -18.27
CA LEU A 220 19.10 -19.87 -18.19
C LEU A 220 20.47 -19.47 -17.64
N ASN A 221 20.99 -20.24 -16.68
CA ASN A 221 22.27 -19.99 -16.05
C ASN A 221 23.02 -21.31 -15.77
N THR A 222 23.95 -21.65 -16.65
CA THR A 222 24.79 -22.85 -16.50
C THR A 222 25.73 -22.81 -15.29
N GLY A 223 25.87 -21.66 -14.63
CA GLY A 223 26.60 -21.50 -13.36
C GLY A 223 25.77 -21.88 -12.13
N ASN A 224 24.49 -22.25 -12.28
CA ASN A 224 23.68 -22.72 -11.16
C ASN A 224 24.07 -24.15 -10.76
N GLU A 225 25.05 -24.25 -9.86
CA GLU A 225 25.59 -25.53 -9.36
C GLU A 225 24.56 -26.38 -8.60
N ARG A 226 23.56 -25.73 -7.98
CA ARG A 226 22.49 -26.45 -7.26
C ARG A 226 21.59 -27.19 -8.22
N ALA A 227 21.15 -26.50 -9.27
CA ALA A 227 20.36 -27.07 -10.35
C ALA A 227 21.12 -28.19 -11.05
N LYS A 228 22.37 -27.96 -11.44
CA LYS A 228 23.25 -28.95 -12.07
C LYS A 228 23.35 -30.24 -11.26
N ARG A 229 23.68 -30.11 -9.96
CA ARG A 229 23.80 -31.26 -9.05
C ARG A 229 22.51 -32.06 -8.96
N TYR A 230 21.37 -31.38 -8.84
CA TYR A 230 20.07 -32.05 -8.74
C TYR A 230 19.76 -32.85 -10.01
N ILE A 231 19.95 -32.25 -11.19
CA ILE A 231 19.72 -32.88 -12.49
C ILE A 231 20.57 -34.15 -12.66
N GLU A 232 21.85 -34.10 -12.30
CA GLU A 232 22.76 -35.25 -12.39
C GLU A 232 22.34 -36.40 -11.48
N VAL A 233 21.97 -36.10 -10.23
CA VAL A 233 21.50 -37.12 -9.27
C VAL A 233 20.17 -37.71 -9.73
N TYR A 234 19.22 -36.87 -10.16
CA TYR A 234 17.91 -37.32 -10.60
C TYR A 234 18.00 -38.30 -11.78
N ARG A 235 18.83 -38.00 -12.79
CA ARG A 235 19.02 -38.87 -13.96
C ARG A 235 19.57 -40.24 -13.59
N LYS A 236 20.58 -40.31 -12.73
CA LYS A 236 21.17 -41.58 -12.27
C LYS A 236 20.20 -42.48 -11.52
N VAL A 237 19.17 -41.92 -10.87
CA VAL A 237 18.15 -42.69 -10.14
C VAL A 237 17.10 -43.28 -11.09
N GLN A 238 16.95 -42.73 -12.30
CA GLN A 238 15.98 -43.22 -13.29
C GLN A 238 16.56 -44.27 -14.25
N GLU A 239 17.89 -44.46 -14.25
CA GLU A 239 18.61 -45.50 -14.99
C GLU A 239 18.56 -46.85 -14.26
#